data_AF-A0A4Q3WDE9-F1
#
_entry.id   AF-A0A4Q3WDE9-F1
#
_cell.length_a   1.000
_cell.length_b   1.000
_cell.length_c   1.000
_cell.angle_alpha   90.00
_cell.angle_beta   90.00
_cell.angle_gamma   90.00
#
_symmetry.space_group_name_H-M   'P 1'
#
loop_
_entity.id
_entity.type
_entity.pdbx_description
1 polymer ?
#
loop_
_entity_poly.entity_id
_entity_poly.type
_entity_poly.pdbx_seq_one_letter_code
_entity_poly.pdbx_strand_id
1 'polypeptide(L)'
;MLSCDEIAELSGAICATAEAMGQTISAAGAQVIAEDLAGYEAAVIIAALRACRREPSGKLCLGMVLKNVHAADGRPGKDEAWSIALSASDEYETVVLTAEIRQAMSASTPVLEAGDKVGARMAFMSAYERLVAFARAEDRPAKWEVSLGYDSARRMVAI
;
A
#
# COMPACT_ATOMS: atom_id res chain seq x y z
N MET A 1 -14.46 -9.45 -4.35
CA MET A 1 -15.19 -9.71 -3.10
C MET A 1 -15.45 -11.21 -3.03
N LEU A 2 -15.12 -11.81 -1.89
CA LEU A 2 -15.33 -13.24 -1.65
C LEU A 2 -16.82 -13.52 -1.38
N SER A 3 -17.30 -14.67 -1.85
CA SER A 3 -18.59 -15.26 -1.51
C SER A 3 -18.61 -15.81 -0.08
N CYS A 4 -19.79 -16.09 0.47
CA CYS A 4 -19.90 -16.68 1.82
C CYS A 4 -19.15 -18.02 1.95
N ASP A 5 -19.18 -18.84 0.89
CA ASP A 5 -18.47 -20.11 0.86
C ASP A 5 -16.94 -19.89 0.86
N GLU A 6 -16.44 -18.94 0.06
CA GLU A 6 -15.02 -18.57 0.04
C GLU A 6 -14.54 -17.97 1.38
N ILE A 7 -15.40 -17.23 2.09
CA ILE A 7 -15.09 -16.70 3.43
C ILE A 7 -14.96 -17.86 4.44
N ALA A 8 -15.84 -18.87 4.37
CA ALA A 8 -15.76 -20.04 5.24
C ALA A 8 -14.49 -20.87 4.97
N GLU A 9 -14.13 -21.04 3.69
CA GLU A 9 -12.86 -21.68 3.30
C GLU A 9 -11.65 -20.89 3.81
N LEU A 10 -11.69 -19.56 3.70
CA LEU A 10 -10.63 -18.66 4.19
C LEU A 10 -10.47 -18.76 5.72
N SER A 11 -11.57 -18.83 6.47
CA SER A 11 -11.54 -19.06 7.92
C SER A 11 -10.78 -20.35 8.27
N GLY A 12 -11.06 -21.44 7.55
CA GLY A 12 -10.29 -22.69 7.67
C GLY A 12 -8.80 -22.53 7.37
N ALA A 13 -8.47 -21.79 6.31
CA ALA A 13 -7.08 -21.50 5.93
C ALA A 13 -6.34 -20.63 6.97
N ILE A 14 -7.05 -19.71 7.64
CA ILE A 14 -6.51 -18.89 8.73
C ILE A 14 -6.20 -19.76 9.95
N CYS A 15 -7.11 -20.66 10.35
CA CYS A 15 -6.86 -21.62 11.42
C CYS A 15 -5.61 -22.47 11.13
N ALA A 16 -5.54 -23.09 9.94
CA ALA A 16 -4.40 -23.90 9.54
C ALA A 16 -3.08 -23.10 9.51
N THR A 17 -3.15 -21.82 9.11
CA THR A 17 -1.98 -20.94 9.10
C THR A 17 -1.51 -20.62 10.52
N ALA A 18 -2.43 -20.35 11.45
CA ALA A 18 -2.09 -20.12 12.84
C ALA A 18 -1.44 -21.36 13.47
N GLU A 19 -2.01 -22.54 13.22
CA GLU A 19 -1.49 -23.81 13.72
C GLU A 19 -0.07 -24.09 13.24
N ALA A 20 0.20 -23.83 11.96
CA ALA A 20 1.55 -23.93 11.39
C ALA A 20 2.55 -22.95 12.04
N MET A 21 2.07 -21.85 12.61
CA MET A 21 2.86 -20.85 13.34
C MET A 21 2.91 -21.15 14.85
N GLY A 22 2.39 -22.28 15.31
CA GLY A 22 2.40 -22.68 16.73
C GLY A 22 1.34 -21.98 17.59
N GLN A 23 0.28 -21.48 16.98
CA GLN A 23 -0.85 -20.82 17.64
C GLN A 23 -2.17 -21.52 17.29
N THR A 24 -3.12 -21.54 18.21
CA THR A 24 -4.50 -21.93 17.90
C THR A 24 -5.39 -20.70 17.92
N ILE A 25 -6.25 -20.55 16.91
CA ILE A 25 -7.30 -19.53 16.83
C ILE A 25 -8.65 -20.26 16.80
N SER A 26 -9.65 -19.72 17.47
CA SER A 26 -11.00 -20.30 17.43
C SER A 26 -11.64 -20.09 16.05
N ALA A 27 -12.55 -21.00 15.65
CA ALA A 27 -13.27 -20.85 14.39
C ALA A 27 -13.99 -19.49 14.27
N ALA A 28 -14.59 -19.00 15.37
CA ALA A 28 -15.21 -17.67 15.41
C ALA A 28 -14.19 -16.54 15.21
N GLY A 29 -12.99 -16.65 15.81
CA GLY A 29 -11.94 -15.65 15.62
C GLY A 29 -11.39 -15.63 14.19
N ALA A 30 -11.23 -16.81 13.58
CA ALA A 30 -10.80 -16.92 12.19
C ALA A 30 -11.86 -16.41 11.21
N GLN A 31 -13.15 -16.61 11.52
CA GLN A 31 -14.27 -16.10 10.74
C GLN A 31 -14.26 -14.57 10.66
N VAL A 32 -14.07 -13.88 11.80
CA VAL A 32 -13.98 -12.42 11.83
C VAL A 32 -12.80 -11.93 10.98
N ILE A 33 -11.63 -12.56 11.09
CA ILE A 33 -10.47 -12.21 10.27
C ILE A 33 -10.76 -12.44 8.77
N ALA A 34 -11.48 -13.52 8.42
CA ALA A 34 -11.85 -13.81 7.04
C ALA A 34 -12.82 -12.76 6.47
N GLU A 35 -13.79 -12.30 7.27
CA GLU A 35 -14.73 -11.25 6.91
C GLU A 35 -14.02 -9.91 6.68
N ASP A 36 -13.11 -9.53 7.57
CA ASP A 36 -12.28 -8.32 7.44
C ASP A 36 -11.42 -8.35 6.17
N LEU A 37 -11.04 -9.54 5.70
CA LEU A 37 -10.23 -9.73 4.50
C LEU A 37 -11.07 -9.87 3.21
N ALA A 38 -12.39 -9.96 3.29
CA ALA A 38 -13.25 -10.28 2.15
C ALA A 38 -13.26 -9.21 1.03
N GLY A 39 -12.80 -7.99 1.35
CA GLY A 39 -12.58 -6.90 0.41
C GLY A 39 -11.38 -7.11 -0.53
N TYR A 40 -10.43 -7.97 -0.15
CA TYR A 40 -9.21 -8.22 -0.91
C TYR A 40 -9.35 -9.41 -1.88
N GLU A 41 -8.48 -9.46 -2.88
CA GLU A 41 -8.44 -10.57 -3.82
C GLU A 41 -7.89 -11.84 -3.14
N ALA A 42 -8.49 -13.00 -3.40
CA ALA A 42 -8.08 -14.28 -2.83
C ALA A 42 -6.57 -14.57 -3.02
N ALA A 43 -6.04 -14.27 -4.21
CA ALA A 43 -4.62 -14.46 -4.52
C ALA A 43 -3.70 -13.63 -3.60
N VAL A 44 -4.09 -12.39 -3.30
CA VAL A 44 -3.35 -11.48 -2.41
C VAL A 44 -3.40 -11.99 -0.97
N ILE A 45 -4.57 -12.43 -0.50
CA ILE A 45 -4.73 -12.99 0.85
C ILE A 45 -3.88 -14.26 1.03
N ILE A 46 -3.91 -15.17 0.05
CA ILE A 46 -3.12 -16.41 0.07
C ILE A 46 -1.61 -16.10 0.11
N ALA A 47 -1.17 -15.13 -0.69
CA ALA A 47 0.22 -14.66 -0.68
C ALA A 47 0.60 -14.05 0.68
N ALA A 48 -0.28 -13.25 1.27
CA ALA A 48 -0.08 -12.64 2.58
C ALA A 48 0.02 -13.68 3.70
N LEU A 49 -0.88 -14.67 3.75
CA LEU A 49 -0.81 -15.78 4.72
C LEU A 49 0.47 -16.60 4.55
N ARG A 50 0.91 -16.83 3.30
CA ARG A 50 2.19 -17.49 3.02
C ARG A 50 3.40 -16.70 3.53
N ALA A 51 3.36 -15.37 3.40
CA ALA A 51 4.40 -14.50 3.94
C ALA A 51 4.40 -14.51 5.47
N CYS A 52 3.23 -14.48 6.12
CA CYS A 52 3.11 -14.57 7.58
C CYS A 52 3.82 -15.80 8.15
N ARG A 53 3.67 -16.98 7.51
CA ARG A 53 4.33 -18.22 7.94
C ARG A 53 5.85 -18.21 7.83
N ARG A 54 6.42 -17.32 7.01
CA ARG A 54 7.86 -17.20 6.78
C ARG A 54 8.48 -16.12 7.65
N GLU A 55 7.66 -15.31 8.32
CA GLU A 55 8.15 -14.26 9.20
C GLU A 55 8.67 -14.90 10.50
N PRO A 56 9.94 -14.67 10.87
CA PRO A 56 10.61 -15.43 11.94
C PRO A 56 10.07 -15.10 13.35
N SER A 57 9.25 -14.07 13.50
CA SER A 57 8.61 -13.70 14.76
C SER A 57 7.22 -13.11 14.52
N GLY A 58 6.24 -13.60 15.27
CA GLY A 58 4.87 -13.08 15.21
C GLY A 58 3.83 -14.14 15.52
N LYS A 59 2.73 -13.71 16.14
CA LYS A 59 1.49 -14.49 16.23
C LYS A 59 0.59 -14.07 15.08
N LEU A 60 -0.13 -15.02 14.49
CA LEU A 60 -1.08 -14.68 13.43
C LEU A 60 -2.17 -13.78 14.02
N CYS A 61 -2.28 -12.58 13.46
CA CYS A 61 -3.31 -11.61 13.76
C CYS A 61 -3.69 -10.85 12.48
N LEU A 62 -4.87 -10.22 12.46
CA LEU A 62 -5.33 -9.43 11.31
C LEU A 62 -4.27 -8.42 10.86
N GLY A 63 -3.66 -7.68 11.79
CA GLY A 63 -2.63 -6.68 11.48
C GLY A 63 -1.40 -7.25 10.77
N MET A 64 -1.00 -8.49 11.07
CA MET A 64 0.10 -9.17 10.40
C MET A 64 -0.27 -9.55 8.96
N VAL A 65 -1.51 -10.01 8.74
CA VAL A 65 -2.01 -10.30 7.39
C VAL A 65 -2.13 -9.02 6.57
N LEU A 66 -2.78 -7.98 7.12
CA LEU A 66 -2.95 -6.68 6.47
C LEU A 66 -1.60 -6.01 6.16
N LYS A 67 -0.58 -6.13 7.02
CA LYS A 67 0.78 -5.67 6.72
C LYS A 67 1.30 -6.28 5.40
N ASN A 68 1.12 -7.58 5.21
CA ASN A 68 1.59 -8.28 4.01
C ASN A 68 0.70 -7.99 2.79
N VAL A 69 -0.61 -7.82 2.97
CA VAL A 69 -1.53 -7.37 1.92
C VAL A 69 -1.15 -5.96 1.44
N HIS A 70 -0.95 -5.03 2.37
CA HIS A 70 -0.54 -3.65 2.09
C HIS A 70 0.84 -3.56 1.44
N ALA A 71 1.77 -4.47 1.77
CA ALA A 71 3.07 -4.53 1.09
C ALA A 71 2.94 -4.88 -0.40
N ALA A 72 1.82 -5.49 -0.81
CA ALA A 72 1.51 -5.84 -2.20
C ALA A 72 0.53 -4.85 -2.88
N ASP A 73 0.15 -3.74 -2.23
CA ASP A 73 -0.84 -2.79 -2.76
C ASP A 73 -0.33 -1.91 -3.92
N GLY A 74 0.92 -2.12 -4.33
CA GLY A 74 1.55 -1.47 -5.47
C GLY A 74 2.06 -0.06 -5.19
N ARG A 75 1.82 0.53 -4.01
CA ARG A 75 2.32 1.88 -3.71
C ARG A 75 3.84 1.86 -3.48
N PRO A 76 4.59 2.84 -4.03
CA PRO A 76 6.03 2.91 -3.81
C PRO A 76 6.39 3.20 -2.36
N GLY A 77 7.58 2.79 -1.95
CA GLY A 77 8.15 3.20 -0.66
C GLY A 77 8.34 4.72 -0.61
N LYS A 78 8.42 5.33 0.58
CA LYS A 78 8.51 6.81 0.71
C LYS A 78 9.70 7.43 -0.04
N ASP A 79 10.83 6.74 -0.11
CA ASP A 79 12.02 7.21 -0.80
C ASP A 79 11.89 7.13 -2.33
N GLU A 80 11.25 6.06 -2.83
CA GLU A 80 10.90 5.92 -4.24
C GLU A 80 9.83 6.95 -4.64
N ALA A 81 8.81 7.11 -3.80
CA ALA A 81 7.74 8.10 -3.96
C ALA A 81 8.31 9.53 -4.05
N TRP A 82 9.33 9.85 -3.23
CA TRP A 82 10.03 11.12 -3.31
C TRP A 82 10.80 11.28 -4.62
N SER A 83 11.41 10.22 -5.12
CA SER A 83 12.11 10.24 -6.41
C SER A 83 11.12 10.51 -7.56
N ILE A 84 9.95 9.87 -7.55
CA ILE A 84 8.85 10.11 -8.49
C ILE A 84 8.38 11.58 -8.39
N ALA A 85 8.21 12.10 -7.17
CA ALA A 85 7.77 13.48 -6.93
C ALA A 85 8.78 14.53 -7.45
N LEU A 86 10.08 14.27 -7.31
CA LEU A 86 11.12 15.13 -7.86
C LEU A 86 11.08 15.14 -9.38
N SER A 87 10.95 13.97 -10.02
CA SER A 87 10.76 13.90 -11.48
C SER A 87 9.50 14.63 -11.93
N ALA A 88 8.40 14.54 -11.18
CA ALA A 88 7.14 15.22 -11.50
C ALA A 88 7.15 16.74 -11.27
N SER A 89 8.08 17.24 -10.46
CA SER A 89 8.29 18.68 -10.24
C SER A 89 9.01 19.35 -11.41
N ASP A 90 9.60 18.57 -12.32
CA ASP A 90 10.10 19.05 -13.60
C ASP A 90 8.93 19.15 -14.60
N GLU A 91 8.51 20.37 -14.95
CA GLU A 91 7.32 20.64 -15.78
C GLU A 91 7.39 20.03 -17.20
N TYR A 92 8.57 19.56 -17.62
CA TYR A 92 8.80 18.90 -18.89
C TYR A 92 8.53 17.38 -18.85
N GLU A 93 8.52 16.77 -17.68
CA GLU A 93 8.42 15.32 -17.53
C GLU A 93 6.96 14.87 -17.40
N THR A 94 6.62 13.78 -18.11
CA THR A 94 5.35 13.07 -17.89
C THR A 94 5.61 11.92 -16.94
N VAL A 95 5.01 11.98 -15.76
CA VAL A 95 5.29 11.03 -14.68
C VAL A 95 4.01 10.34 -14.24
N VAL A 96 4.07 9.01 -14.13
CA VAL A 96 3.02 8.20 -13.52
C VAL A 96 3.25 8.18 -12.01
N LEU A 97 2.29 8.67 -11.24
CA LEU A 97 2.39 8.81 -9.80
C LEU A 97 1.07 8.47 -9.12
N THR A 98 1.09 8.17 -7.83
CA THR A 98 -0.14 7.90 -7.08
C THR A 98 -0.79 9.18 -6.58
N ALA A 99 -2.09 9.14 -6.32
CA ALA A 99 -2.82 10.27 -5.73
C ALA A 99 -2.20 10.77 -4.41
N GLU A 100 -1.62 9.87 -3.61
CA GLU A 100 -0.91 10.21 -2.36
C GLU A 100 0.40 10.95 -2.63
N ILE A 101 1.15 10.59 -3.67
CA ILE A 101 2.35 11.34 -4.10
C ILE A 101 1.96 12.77 -4.46
N ARG A 102 0.93 12.95 -5.31
CA ARG A 102 0.46 14.27 -5.74
C ARG A 102 0.07 15.15 -4.56
N GLN A 103 -0.66 14.61 -3.60
CA GLN A 103 -1.08 15.33 -2.40
C GLN A 103 0.11 15.65 -1.49
N ALA A 104 1.05 14.73 -1.32
CA ALA A 104 2.25 14.94 -0.51
C ALA A 104 3.17 16.02 -1.08
N MET A 105 3.23 16.16 -2.41
CA MET A 105 3.99 17.23 -3.07
C MET A 105 3.59 18.62 -2.55
N SER A 106 2.28 18.86 -2.37
CA SER A 106 1.75 20.15 -1.88
C SER A 106 2.30 20.56 -0.51
N ALA A 107 2.64 19.58 0.35
CA ALA A 107 3.24 19.86 1.66
C ALA A 107 4.73 20.23 1.57
N SER A 108 5.42 19.75 0.53
CA SER A 108 6.85 20.01 0.31
C SER A 108 7.15 21.21 -0.58
N THR A 109 6.23 21.61 -1.46
CA THR A 109 6.45 22.68 -2.47
C THR A 109 6.96 23.98 -1.86
N PRO A 110 6.33 24.58 -0.83
CA PRO A 110 6.80 25.87 -0.30
C PRO A 110 8.21 25.79 0.30
N VAL A 111 8.56 24.65 0.90
CA VAL A 111 9.88 24.41 1.51
C VAL A 111 10.95 24.23 0.42
N LEU A 112 10.57 23.55 -0.67
CA LEU A 112 11.45 23.35 -1.82
C LEU A 112 11.71 24.66 -2.56
N GLU A 113 10.69 25.49 -2.75
CA GLU A 113 10.78 26.83 -3.35
C GLU A 113 11.65 27.77 -2.52
N ALA A 114 11.67 27.61 -1.19
CA ALA A 114 12.58 28.31 -0.30
C ALA A 114 14.04 27.80 -0.37
N GLY A 115 14.32 26.76 -1.16
CA GLY A 115 15.66 26.19 -1.37
C GLY A 115 16.07 25.13 -0.35
N ASP A 116 15.24 24.81 0.63
CA ASP A 116 15.52 23.77 1.63
C ASP A 116 15.09 22.38 1.13
N LYS A 117 16.02 21.73 0.41
CA LYS A 117 15.79 20.39 -0.16
C LYS A 117 15.57 19.31 0.89
N VAL A 118 16.23 19.43 2.05
CA VAL A 118 16.13 18.43 3.13
C VAL A 118 14.80 18.59 3.85
N GLY A 119 14.43 19.82 4.19
CA GLY A 119 13.12 20.15 4.75
C GLY A 119 11.97 19.74 3.83
N ALA A 120 12.10 19.98 2.53
CA ALA A 120 11.11 19.56 1.53
C ALA A 120 10.92 18.03 1.52
N ARG A 121 12.02 17.28 1.48
CA ARG A 121 11.98 15.80 1.55
C ARG A 121 11.30 15.31 2.84
N MET A 122 11.62 15.94 3.97
CA MET A 122 11.03 15.58 5.27
C MET A 122 9.52 15.85 5.31
N ALA A 123 9.09 17.03 4.83
CA ALA A 123 7.69 17.40 4.73
C ALA A 123 6.91 16.46 3.79
N PHE A 124 7.50 16.14 2.63
CA PHE A 124 6.93 15.17 1.69
C PHE A 124 6.75 13.80 2.33
N MET A 125 7.80 13.22 2.92
CA MET A 125 7.76 11.86 3.46
C MET A 125 6.73 11.73 4.58
N SER A 126 6.69 12.73 5.48
CA SER A 126 5.71 12.76 6.56
C SER A 126 4.26 12.84 6.03
N ALA A 127 4.02 13.65 5.00
CA ALA A 127 2.70 13.74 4.38
C ALA A 127 2.32 12.44 3.64
N TYR A 128 3.25 11.89 2.86
CA TYR A 128 3.05 10.66 2.09
C TYR A 128 2.73 9.47 2.99
N GLU A 129 3.54 9.22 4.04
CA GLU A 129 3.30 8.12 4.98
C GLU A 129 1.92 8.24 5.64
N ARG A 130 1.51 9.45 6.05
CA ARG A 130 0.19 9.70 6.62
C ARG A 130 -0.94 9.42 5.63
N LEU A 131 -0.80 9.86 4.37
CA LEU A 131 -1.80 9.65 3.32
C LEU A 131 -1.94 8.17 2.96
N VAL A 132 -0.83 7.44 2.85
CA VAL A 132 -0.82 6.00 2.59
C VAL A 132 -1.45 5.24 3.76
N ALA A 133 -1.12 5.61 5.00
CA ALA A 133 -1.73 5.00 6.18
C ALA A 133 -3.26 5.22 6.21
N PHE A 134 -3.73 6.44 5.89
CA PHE A 134 -5.14 6.75 5.79
C PHE A 134 -5.84 5.95 4.68
N ALA A 135 -5.24 5.90 3.48
CA ALA A 135 -5.80 5.13 2.36
C ALA A 135 -5.93 3.64 2.70
N ARG A 136 -4.92 3.06 3.36
CA ARG A 136 -4.93 1.66 3.80
C ARG A 136 -5.94 1.39 4.91
N ALA A 137 -6.12 2.32 5.84
CA ALA A 137 -7.11 2.19 6.90
C ALA A 137 -8.56 2.21 6.37
N GLU A 138 -8.78 2.78 5.19
CA GLU A 138 -10.08 2.81 4.52
C GLU A 138 -10.16 1.84 3.32
N ASP A 139 -9.22 0.89 3.22
CA ASP A 139 -9.14 -0.10 2.14
C ASP A 139 -9.18 0.52 0.72
N ARG A 140 -8.68 1.76 0.57
CA ARG A 140 -8.67 2.46 -0.71
C ARG A 140 -7.57 1.89 -1.61
N PRO A 141 -7.91 1.35 -2.80
CA PRO A 141 -6.91 0.83 -3.73
C PRO A 141 -5.97 1.95 -4.20
N ALA A 142 -4.75 1.58 -4.54
CA ALA A 142 -3.79 2.52 -5.12
C ALA A 142 -4.33 3.07 -6.44
N LYS A 143 -4.47 4.39 -6.51
CA LYS A 143 -4.89 5.09 -7.73
C LYS A 143 -3.67 5.71 -8.38
N TRP A 144 -3.27 5.13 -9.51
CA TRP A 144 -2.23 5.66 -10.37
C TRP A 144 -2.81 6.70 -11.34
N GLU A 145 -2.12 7.82 -11.46
CA GLU A 145 -2.51 8.94 -12.30
C GLU A 145 -1.31 9.41 -13.12
N VAL A 146 -1.57 9.82 -14.35
CA VAL A 146 -0.55 10.43 -15.21
C VAL A 146 -0.52 11.93 -14.94
N SER A 147 0.62 12.45 -14.51
CA SER A 147 0.89 13.89 -14.55
C SER A 147 1.47 14.22 -15.91
N LEU A 148 0.71 14.91 -16.75
CA LEU A 148 1.15 15.28 -18.10
C LEU A 148 2.09 16.48 -18.04
N GLY A 149 3.33 16.30 -18.51
CA GLY A 149 4.25 17.41 -18.75
C GLY A 149 3.83 18.26 -19.95
N TYR A 150 4.35 19.49 -20.02
CA TYR A 150 4.04 20.42 -21.12
C TYR A 150 4.71 20.03 -22.46
N ASP A 151 5.74 19.18 -22.45
CA ASP A 151 6.43 18.70 -23.67
C ASP A 151 5.65 17.58 -24.38
N SER A 152 5.12 17.87 -25.58
CA SER A 152 4.40 16.90 -26.41
C SER A 152 5.24 15.72 -26.90
N ALA A 153 6.57 15.87 -27.03
CA ALA A 153 7.45 14.81 -27.52
C ALA A 153 7.74 13.74 -26.44
N ARG A 154 7.79 14.14 -25.16
CA ARG A 154 8.03 13.22 -24.02
C ARG A 154 6.77 12.44 -23.59
N ARG A 155 5.57 12.86 -24.01
CA ARG A 155 4.31 12.16 -23.74
C ARG A 155 4.22 10.75 -24.32
N MET A 156 4.92 10.47 -25.44
CA MET A 156 4.89 9.13 -26.08
C MET A 156 5.73 8.07 -25.37
N VAL A 157 6.60 8.44 -24.43
CA VAL A 157 7.51 7.50 -23.75
C VAL A 157 6.90 6.95 -22.45
N ALA A 158 5.88 7.60 -21.90
CA ALA A 158 5.32 7.31 -20.58
C ALA A 158 4.05 6.44 -20.59
N ILE A 159 3.63 5.91 -21.76
CA ILE A 159 2.44 5.04 -21.94
C ILE A 159 2.88 3.61 -22.23
#